data_AF-A0A934LCS8-F1
#
_entry.id   AF-A0A934LCS8-F1
#
_cell.length_a   1.000
_cell.length_b   1.000
_cell.length_c   1.000
_cell.angle_alpha   90.00
_cell.angle_beta   90.00
_cell.angle_gamma   90.00
#
_symmetry.space_group_name_H-M   'P 1'
#
loop_
_entity.id
_entity.type
_entity.pdbx_description
1 polymer ?
#
loop_
_entity_poly.entity_id
_entity_poly.type
_entity_poly.pdbx_seq_one_letter_code
_entity_poly.pdbx_strand_id
1 'polypeptide(L)' 'MKARLEPRINLEGRTPLETVIPLSTPFIVFADPASSCNFKCSFCPTGHRDMIAETGRFQGVMKYEVFQKIVDDL' A
#
# COMPACT_ATOMS: atom_id res chain seq x y z
N MET A 1 -21.44 -29.51 -0.37
CA MET A 1 -20.79 -28.75 -1.47
C MET A 1 -19.48 -29.44 -1.84
N LYS A 2 -19.21 -29.68 -3.13
CA LYS A 2 -17.87 -30.13 -3.59
C LYS A 2 -17.00 -28.90 -3.79
N ALA A 3 -15.73 -28.96 -3.38
CA ALA A 3 -14.77 -27.90 -3.63
C ALA A 3 -14.55 -27.70 -5.15
N ARG A 4 -14.30 -26.46 -5.55
CA ARG A 4 -14.01 -26.06 -6.94
C ARG A 4 -12.58 -25.52 -7.02
N LEU A 5 -11.90 -25.79 -8.12
CA LEU A 5 -10.60 -25.20 -8.42
C LEU A 5 -10.82 -23.80 -9.01
N GLU A 6 -10.44 -22.76 -8.26
CA GLU A 6 -10.58 -21.38 -8.68
C GLU A 6 -9.27 -20.60 -8.40
N PRO A 7 -8.93 -19.57 -9.20
CA PRO A 7 -7.78 -18.72 -8.93
C PRO A 7 -7.94 -17.96 -7.60
N ARG A 8 -6.83 -17.72 -6.90
CA ARG A 8 -6.81 -16.88 -5.68
C ARG A 8 -7.37 -15.48 -5.93
N ILE A 9 -7.17 -14.95 -7.14
CA ILE A 9 -7.60 -13.61 -7.53
C ILE A 9 -9.01 -13.73 -8.12
N ASN A 10 -10.01 -13.21 -7.41
CA ASN A 10 -11.36 -13.09 -7.96
C ASN A 10 -11.35 -12.05 -9.09
N LEU A 11 -11.73 -12.45 -10.31
CA LEU A 11 -11.81 -11.58 -11.48
C LEU A 11 -13.25 -11.10 -11.79
N GLU A 12 -14.25 -11.66 -11.10
CA GLU A 12 -15.66 -11.32 -11.32
C GLU A 12 -16.02 -9.99 -10.66
N GLY A 13 -16.82 -9.16 -11.35
CA GLY A 13 -17.34 -7.89 -10.81
C GLY A 13 -16.28 -6.78 -10.62
N ARG A 14 -15.12 -6.88 -11.28
CA ARG A 14 -14.10 -5.82 -11.24
C ARG A 14 -14.45 -4.67 -12.19
N THR A 15 -14.30 -3.45 -11.71
CA THR A 15 -14.34 -2.24 -12.54
C THR A 15 -12.97 -2.03 -13.20
N PRO A 16 -12.89 -1.99 -14.54
CA PRO A 16 -11.65 -1.62 -15.23
C PRO A 16 -11.33 -0.14 -14.96
N LEU A 17 -10.24 0.14 -14.25
CA LEU A 17 -9.90 1.49 -13.77
C LEU A 17 -9.74 2.50 -14.92
N GLU A 18 -9.22 2.06 -16.06
CA GLU A 18 -9.04 2.87 -17.27
C GLU A 18 -10.36 3.43 -17.83
N THR A 19 -11.50 2.81 -17.49
CA THR A 19 -12.84 3.24 -17.96
C THR A 19 -13.55 4.19 -17.00
N VAL A 20 -13.03 4.38 -15.79
CA VAL A 20 -13.70 5.14 -14.72
C VAL A 20 -12.87 6.30 -14.18
N ILE A 21 -11.69 6.56 -14.75
CA ILE A 21 -10.90 7.75 -14.43
C ILE A 21 -11.48 9.03 -15.09
N PRO A 22 -11.42 10.21 -14.42
CA PRO A 22 -10.92 10.43 -13.06
C PRO A 22 -11.90 9.97 -11.98
N LEU A 23 -11.36 9.41 -10.89
CA LEU A 23 -12.14 8.94 -9.75
C LEU A 23 -12.47 10.09 -8.80
N SER A 24 -13.70 10.14 -8.28
CA SER A 24 -14.08 11.06 -7.21
C SER A 24 -13.52 10.65 -5.84
N THR A 25 -13.26 9.36 -5.64
CA THR A 25 -12.77 8.77 -4.39
C THR A 25 -11.92 7.54 -4.71
N PRO A 26 -10.82 7.30 -3.98
CA PRO A 26 -10.02 6.10 -4.18
C PRO A 26 -10.80 4.82 -3.84
N PHE A 27 -10.57 3.73 -4.59
CA PHE A 27 -11.13 2.40 -4.27
C PHE A 27 -10.51 1.80 -3.00
N ILE A 28 -9.23 2.07 -2.77
CA ILE A 28 -8.44 1.54 -1.66
C ILE A 28 -7.44 2.61 -1.23
N VAL A 29 -7.31 2.79 0.08
CA VAL A 29 -6.26 3.62 0.69
C VAL A 29 -5.35 2.70 1.51
N PHE A 30 -4.05 2.79 1.28
CA PHE A 30 -3.04 2.11 2.10
C PHE A 30 -2.41 3.11 3.06
N ALA A 31 -2.61 2.89 4.36
CA ALA A 31 -1.89 3.63 5.40
C ALA A 31 -0.72 2.76 5.90
N ASP A 32 0.50 3.24 5.75
CA ASP A 32 1.71 2.62 6.29
C ASP A 32 2.19 3.41 7.52
N PRO A 33 1.95 2.93 8.75
CA PRO A 33 2.34 3.64 9.96
C PRO A 33 3.86 3.69 10.17
N ALA A 34 4.65 2.86 9.48
CA ALA A 34 6.09 2.81 9.67
C ALA A 34 6.83 2.41 8.39
N SER A 35 7.65 3.31 7.86
CA SER A 35 8.44 3.06 6.64
C SER A 35 9.78 2.36 6.89
N SER A 36 10.12 2.07 8.15
CA SER A 36 11.33 1.35 8.54
C SER A 36 11.08 -0.17 8.57
N CYS A 37 11.95 -0.94 7.90
CA CYS A 37 11.91 -2.39 7.88
C CYS A 37 13.29 -2.96 8.24
N ASN A 38 13.33 -4.08 8.98
CA ASN A 38 14.56 -4.75 9.38
C ASN A 38 15.09 -5.75 8.32
N PHE A 39 14.36 -5.94 7.23
CA PHE A 39 14.78 -6.78 6.11
C PHE A 39 15.55 -5.98 5.05
N LYS A 40 16.44 -6.66 4.33
CA LYS A 40 17.23 -6.11 3.23
C LYS A 40 16.98 -6.88 1.94
N CYS A 41 15.71 -6.95 1.54
CA CYS A 41 15.31 -7.67 0.33
C CYS A 41 15.98 -7.03 -0.90
N SER A 42 16.60 -7.84 -1.76
CA SER A 42 17.35 -7.36 -2.93
C SER A 42 16.50 -6.57 -3.93
N PHE A 43 15.20 -6.87 -4.00
CA PHE A 43 14.22 -6.22 -4.86
C PHE A 43 13.54 -4.99 -4.23
N CYS A 44 13.84 -4.66 -2.97
CA CYS A 44 13.16 -3.58 -2.26
C CYS A 44 14.08 -2.36 -2.14
N PRO A 45 13.69 -1.17 -2.62
CA PRO A 45 14.54 0.02 -2.56
C PRO A 45 14.88 0.44 -1.12
N THR A 46 13.98 0.22 -0.16
CA THR A 46 14.27 0.49 1.26
C THR A 46 15.27 -0.48 1.88
N GLY A 47 15.51 -1.64 1.26
CA GLY A 47 16.57 -2.57 1.65
C GLY A 47 17.98 -2.10 1.29
N HIS A 48 18.08 -1.15 0.34
CA HIS A 48 19.33 -0.54 -0.12
C HIS A 48 19.55 0.80 0.57
N ARG A 49 20.27 0.77 1.69
CA ARG A 49 20.38 1.90 2.63
C ARG A 49 21.01 3.15 2.00
N ASP A 50 21.98 2.97 1.12
CA ASP A 50 22.66 4.09 0.48
C ASP A 50 21.73 4.77 -0.52
N MET A 51 21.05 3.99 -1.37
CA MET A 51 20.07 4.51 -2.32
C MET A 51 18.92 5.27 -1.63
N ILE A 52 18.37 4.73 -0.53
CA ILE A 52 17.26 5.43 0.16
C ILE A 52 17.75 6.69 0.86
N ALA A 53 18.96 6.69 1.42
CA ALA A 53 19.55 7.86 2.07
C ALA A 53 19.79 9.00 1.07
N GLU A 54 20.23 8.69 -0.15
CA GLU A 54 20.42 9.66 -1.23
C GLU A 54 19.13 10.38 -1.63
N THR A 55 17.96 9.75 -1.46
CA THR A 55 16.67 10.40 -1.76
C THR A 55 16.26 11.48 -0.76
N GLY A 56 16.86 11.51 0.44
CA GLY A 56 16.40 12.35 1.55
C GLY A 56 14.99 12.02 2.05
N ARG A 57 14.39 10.91 1.61
CA ARG A 57 13.05 10.48 2.04
C ARG A 57 13.03 10.18 3.54
N PHE A 58 12.00 10.67 4.22
CA PHE A 58 11.75 10.33 5.62
C PHE A 58 11.57 8.82 5.82
N GLN A 59 12.33 8.26 6.77
CA GLN A 59 12.18 6.89 7.26
C GLN A 59 11.90 6.90 8.75
N GLY A 60 10.75 6.38 9.16
CA GLY A 60 10.36 6.41 10.56
C GLY A 60 8.91 6.03 10.77
N VAL A 61 8.41 6.36 11.96
CA VAL A 61 7.07 6.01 12.43
C VAL A 61 6.17 7.23 12.36
N MET A 62 4.96 7.05 11.84
CA MET A 62 3.90 8.04 11.83
C MET A 62 3.46 8.37 13.26
N LYS A 63 3.15 9.64 13.53
CA LYS A 63 2.51 10.01 14.80
C LYS A 63 1.14 9.37 14.91
N TYR A 64 0.81 8.86 16.09
CA TYR A 64 -0.45 8.13 16.32
C TYR A 64 -1.67 8.99 16.00
N GLU A 65 -1.64 10.28 16.33
CA GLU A 65 -2.75 11.22 16.08
C GLU A 65 -3.00 11.42 14.58
N VAL A 66 -1.97 11.31 13.74
CA VAL A 66 -2.11 11.36 12.28
C VAL A 66 -2.79 10.10 11.77
N PHE A 67 -2.42 8.93 12.30
CA PHE A 67 -3.08 7.68 11.95
C PHE A 67 -4.57 7.71 12.32
N GLN A 68 -4.90 8.19 13.52
CA GLN A 68 -6.29 8.37 13.95
C GLN A 68 -7.04 9.30 13.00
N LYS A 69 -6.47 10.45 12.67
CA LYS A 69 -7.06 11.38 11.71
C LYS A 69 -7.36 10.74 10.35
N ILE A 70 -6.44 9.92 9.82
CA ILE A 70 -6.66 9.21 8.55
C ILE A 70 -7.88 8.29 8.64
N VAL A 71 -8.04 7.58 9.76
CA VAL A 71 -9.18 6.68 9.96
C VAL A 71 -10.49 7.47 10.15
N ASP A 72 -10.44 8.57 10.90
CA ASP A 72 -11.63 9.38 11.20
C ASP A 72 -12.14 10.18 9.98
N ASP A 73 -11.26 10.52 9.04
CA ASP A 73 -11.61 11.26 7.82
C ASP A 73 -12.10 10.35 6.67
N LEU A 74 -11.98 9.02 6.79
CA LEU A 74 -12.43 8.03 5.79
C LEU A 74 -13.90 7.64 5.98
#